data_AF-A0A2N5IXT9-F1
#
_entry.id   AF-A0A2N5IXT9-F1
#
_cell.length_a   1.000
_cell.length_b   1.000
_cell.length_c   1.000
_cell.angle_alpha   90.00
_cell.angle_beta   90.00
_cell.angle_gamma   90.00
#
_symmetry.space_group_name_H-M   'P 1'
#
loop_
_entity.id
_entity.type
_entity.pdbx_description
1 polymer ?
#
loop_
_entity_poly.entity_id
_entity_poly.type
_entity_poly.pdbx_seq_one_letter_code
_entity_poly.pdbx_strand_id
1 'polypeptide(L)'
;MHVAFGQLRTASRARLGMRLLLLTLLAIVTYAYYISPHDHAMFIGMVRPSDDPSAPALLTNLLPIAFMATAVALPLSGPLDFLASPDYLVYVRRPRTVGHFVAYLAMLVFYCAMLCGIELAVAIAIQPTETATLVPGAICAMLTSLTLILIIDAGRLAEAAAYGYLAAITLYAVVAAVSPVLAWFAQPTHGLPLSALLATVFAGTVLLLFSRLEIR
;
A
#
# COMPACT_ATOMS: atom_id res chain seq x y z
N MET A 1 -1.77 19.46 32.89
CA MET A 1 -2.25 19.69 31.50
C MET A 1 -1.15 20.04 30.49
N HIS A 2 -0.12 20.83 30.83
CA HIS A 2 0.95 21.22 29.88
C HIS A 2 1.87 20.07 29.39
N VAL A 3 2.10 19.03 30.21
CA VAL A 3 3.00 17.92 29.85
C VAL A 3 2.39 16.98 28.79
N ALA A 4 1.09 16.70 28.88
CA ALA A 4 0.38 15.86 27.91
C ALA A 4 0.30 16.51 26.52
N PHE A 5 0.10 17.83 26.46
CA PHE A 5 0.14 18.59 25.20
C PHE A 5 1.52 18.59 24.56
N GLY A 6 2.61 18.62 25.35
CA GLY A 6 3.98 18.52 24.85
C GLY A 6 4.28 17.16 24.21
N GLN A 7 3.82 16.06 24.82
CA GLN A 7 3.98 14.71 24.29
C GLN A 7 3.13 14.44 23.04
N LEU A 8 1.90 14.94 23.00
CA LEU A 8 1.06 14.84 21.80
C LEU A 8 1.63 15.63 20.61
N ARG A 9 2.21 16.81 20.87
CA ARG A 9 2.81 17.66 19.83
C ARG A 9 4.13 17.11 19.30
N THR A 10 4.91 16.43 20.15
CA THR A 10 6.14 15.75 19.73
C THR A 10 5.83 14.46 18.97
N ALA A 11 4.84 13.67 19.39
CA ALA A 11 4.39 12.49 18.65
C ALA A 11 3.77 12.83 17.27
N SER A 12 3.01 13.93 17.17
CA SER A 12 2.46 14.39 15.88
C SER A 12 3.54 14.94 14.96
N ARG A 13 4.51 15.70 15.49
CA ARG A 13 5.68 16.17 14.74
C ARG A 13 6.59 15.03 14.29
N ALA A 14 6.80 14.00 15.11
CA ALA A 14 7.59 12.82 14.74
C ALA A 14 6.92 12.04 13.61
N ARG A 15 5.59 11.83 13.66
CA ARG A 15 4.84 11.21 12.57
C ARG A 15 4.89 12.03 11.29
N LEU A 16 4.79 13.36 11.39
CA LEU A 16 4.89 14.25 10.23
C LEU A 16 6.30 14.24 9.63
N GLY A 17 7.34 14.26 10.46
CA GLY A 17 8.73 14.14 10.00
C GLY A 17 9.00 12.80 9.31
N MET A 18 8.48 11.70 9.85
CA MET A 18 8.60 10.37 9.24
C MET A 18 7.85 10.28 7.90
N ARG A 19 6.65 10.87 7.79
CA ARG A 19 5.91 10.96 6.52
C ARG A 19 6.67 11.76 5.47
N LEU A 20 7.27 12.89 5.86
CA LEU A 20 8.10 13.68 4.96
C LEU A 20 9.33 12.90 4.50
N LEU A 21 10.01 12.19 5.40
CA LEU A 21 11.15 11.33 5.05
C LEU A 21 10.73 10.24 4.05
N LEU A 22 9.61 9.56 4.31
CA LEU A 22 9.12 8.53 3.39
C LEU A 22 8.68 9.12 2.04
N LEU A 23 8.08 10.32 2.01
CA LEU A 23 7.79 11.05 0.78
C LEU A 23 9.06 11.41 0.02
N THR A 24 10.12 11.84 0.71
CA THR A 24 11.41 12.11 0.05
C THR A 24 12.02 10.83 -0.51
N LEU A 25 11.92 9.71 0.20
CA LEU A 25 12.44 8.43 -0.28
C LEU A 25 11.64 7.94 -1.49
N LEU A 26 10.32 8.08 -1.47
CA LEU A 26 9.45 7.81 -2.62
C LEU A 26 9.89 8.65 -3.84
N ALA A 27 10.10 9.95 -3.67
CA ALA A 27 10.56 10.84 -4.74
C ALA A 27 11.96 10.46 -5.29
N ILE A 28 12.87 10.00 -4.42
CA ILE A 28 14.20 9.51 -4.84
C ILE A 28 14.06 8.22 -5.66
N VAL A 29 13.22 7.27 -5.20
CA VAL A 29 12.98 6.00 -5.90
C VAL A 29 12.35 6.25 -7.28
N THR A 30 11.39 7.16 -7.36
CA THR A 30 10.72 7.49 -8.63
C THR A 30 11.67 8.18 -9.59
N TYR A 31 12.46 9.15 -9.10
CA TYR A 31 13.51 9.79 -9.89
C TYR A 31 14.55 8.78 -10.41
N ALA A 32 15.05 7.89 -9.53
CA ALA A 32 16.01 6.86 -9.91
C ALA A 32 15.46 5.89 -10.97
N TYR A 33 14.17 5.57 -10.89
CA TYR A 33 13.50 4.71 -11.86
C TYR A 33 13.43 5.33 -13.26
N TYR A 34 13.05 6.60 -13.38
CA TYR A 34 12.92 7.25 -14.69
C TYR A 34 14.27 7.63 -15.33
N ILE A 35 15.37 7.65 -14.58
CA ILE A 35 16.73 7.85 -15.13
C ILE A 35 17.40 6.52 -15.51
N SER A 36 16.96 5.42 -14.91
CA SER A 36 17.52 4.11 -15.22
C SER A 36 17.09 3.65 -16.61
N PRO A 37 17.93 2.89 -17.34
CA PRO A 37 17.68 2.48 -18.73
C PRO A 37 16.62 1.36 -18.88
N HIS A 38 15.61 1.34 -18.00
CA HIS A 38 14.56 0.34 -18.01
C HIS A 38 13.48 0.68 -19.03
N ASP A 39 12.80 -0.33 -19.57
CA ASP A 39 11.62 -0.11 -20.39
C ASP A 39 10.53 0.61 -19.58
N HIS A 40 10.20 1.86 -19.91
CA HIS A 40 9.15 2.62 -19.19
C HIS A 40 7.74 2.36 -19.73
N ALA A 41 7.56 1.35 -20.60
CA ALA A 41 6.23 0.84 -20.96
C ALA A 41 5.51 0.13 -19.79
N MET A 42 6.21 -0.15 -18.68
CA MET A 42 5.65 -0.73 -17.46
C MET A 42 5.64 0.27 -16.30
N PHE A 43 4.61 0.17 -15.45
CA PHE A 43 4.42 1.02 -14.29
C PHE A 43 5.44 0.71 -13.16
N ILE A 44 5.93 1.73 -12.46
CA ILE A 44 6.99 1.61 -11.43
C ILE A 44 6.66 0.61 -10.31
N GLY A 45 5.40 0.56 -9.88
CA GLY A 45 4.97 -0.37 -8.82
C GLY A 45 4.83 -1.82 -9.27
N MET A 46 5.05 -2.13 -10.55
CA MET A 46 4.98 -3.50 -11.05
C MET A 46 6.35 -4.16 -11.07
N VAL A 47 6.37 -5.36 -10.52
CA VAL A 47 7.52 -6.26 -10.56
C VAL A 47 7.61 -6.86 -11.98
N ARG A 48 8.82 -7.05 -12.48
CA ARG A 48 9.14 -7.41 -13.87
C ARG A 48 9.90 -8.73 -13.94
N PRO A 49 9.54 -9.64 -14.86
CA PRO A 49 10.42 -10.76 -15.17
C PRO A 49 11.78 -10.24 -15.65
N SER A 50 12.85 -10.91 -15.27
CA SER A 50 14.21 -10.55 -15.70
C SER A 50 14.38 -10.86 -17.19
N ASP A 51 14.89 -9.91 -17.96
CA ASP A 51 15.27 -10.14 -19.37
C ASP A 51 16.48 -11.09 -19.47
N ASP A 52 17.32 -11.13 -18.43
CA ASP A 52 18.41 -12.09 -18.30
C ASP A 52 17.98 -13.24 -17.37
N PRO A 53 17.83 -14.48 -17.88
CA PRO A 53 17.42 -15.63 -17.07
C PRO A 53 18.49 -16.05 -16.04
N SER A 54 19.72 -15.54 -16.16
CA SER A 54 20.80 -15.80 -15.19
C SER A 54 20.84 -14.79 -14.04
N ALA A 55 20.17 -13.65 -14.19
CA ALA A 55 20.11 -12.62 -13.15
C ALA A 55 18.99 -12.93 -12.12
N PRO A 56 19.26 -12.76 -10.81
CA PRO A 56 18.24 -12.97 -9.79
C PRO A 56 17.11 -11.93 -9.92
N ALA A 57 15.86 -12.40 -10.00
CA ALA A 57 14.66 -11.57 -10.19
C ALA A 57 14.46 -10.49 -9.09
N LEU A 58 15.00 -10.71 -7.89
CA LEU A 58 14.98 -9.70 -6.82
C LEU A 58 15.80 -8.46 -7.16
N LEU A 59 16.93 -8.64 -7.86
CA LEU A 59 17.92 -7.60 -8.10
C LEU A 59 17.46 -6.67 -9.24
N THR A 60 16.73 -7.21 -10.21
CA THR A 60 16.05 -6.44 -11.26
C THR A 60 14.84 -5.65 -10.74
N ASN A 61 14.29 -6.02 -9.57
CA ASN A 61 13.04 -5.45 -9.05
C ASN A 61 13.21 -4.59 -7.79
N LEU A 62 14.44 -4.17 -7.47
CA LEU A 62 14.71 -3.37 -6.27
C LEU A 62 13.90 -2.07 -6.22
N LEU A 63 13.75 -1.37 -7.35
CA LEU A 63 13.00 -0.10 -7.43
C LEU A 63 11.48 -0.30 -7.25
N PRO A 64 10.82 -1.23 -7.97
CA PRO A 64 9.42 -1.58 -7.67
C PRO A 64 9.18 -2.00 -6.23
N ILE A 65 10.10 -2.78 -5.64
CA ILE A 65 9.99 -3.23 -4.25
C ILE A 65 10.12 -2.04 -3.29
N ALA A 66 11.07 -1.13 -3.53
CA ALA A 66 11.25 0.08 -2.72
C ALA A 66 10.03 1.02 -2.84
N PHE A 67 9.44 1.14 -4.02
CA PHE A 67 8.20 1.87 -4.24
C PHE A 67 7.06 1.27 -3.43
N MET A 68 6.85 -0.04 -3.49
CA MET A 68 5.80 -0.70 -2.71
C MET A 68 6.01 -0.60 -1.21
N ALA A 69 7.25 -0.77 -0.74
CA ALA A 69 7.59 -0.63 0.68
C ALA A 69 7.28 0.78 1.20
N THR A 70 7.63 1.82 0.44
CA THR A 70 7.32 3.21 0.81
C THR A 70 5.84 3.52 0.71
N ALA A 71 5.14 3.04 -0.33
CA ALA A 71 3.70 3.20 -0.50
C ALA A 71 2.90 2.60 0.66
N VAL A 72 3.32 1.44 1.17
CA VAL A 72 2.68 0.78 2.32
C VAL A 72 3.07 1.43 3.66
N ALA A 73 4.28 1.98 3.76
CA ALA A 73 4.77 2.60 5.00
C ALA A 73 4.21 4.02 5.24
N LEU A 74 3.99 4.82 4.18
CA LEU A 74 3.53 6.22 4.26
C LEU A 74 2.30 6.47 5.17
N PRO A 75 1.24 5.63 5.16
CA PRO A 75 0.08 5.87 6.00
C PRO A 75 0.41 5.88 7.50
N LEU A 76 1.50 5.21 7.94
CA LEU A 76 2.00 5.18 9.32
C LEU A 76 0.87 5.02 10.37
N SER A 77 0.04 3.99 10.19
CA SER A 77 -1.16 3.69 11.01
C SER A 77 -2.26 4.75 11.04
N GLY A 78 -2.14 5.89 10.37
CA GLY A 78 -3.14 6.98 10.43
C GLY A 78 -4.58 6.54 10.10
N PRO A 79 -4.83 5.87 8.97
CA PRO A 79 -6.18 5.37 8.64
C PRO A 79 -6.70 4.34 9.65
N LEU A 80 -5.82 3.47 10.15
CA LEU A 80 -6.19 2.50 11.17
C LEU A 80 -6.51 3.14 12.52
N ASP A 81 -5.76 4.17 12.92
CA ASP A 81 -6.04 4.96 14.13
C ASP A 81 -7.43 5.62 14.03
N PHE A 82 -7.83 6.08 12.84
CA PHE A 82 -9.19 6.59 12.59
C PHE A 82 -10.26 5.50 12.77
N LEU A 83 -10.00 4.29 12.26
CA LEU A 83 -10.91 3.16 12.43
C LEU A 83 -10.98 2.71 13.90
N ALA A 84 -9.85 2.68 14.59
CA ALA A 84 -9.73 2.23 15.97
C ALA A 84 -10.21 3.28 16.98
N SER A 85 -10.15 4.58 16.68
CA SER A 85 -10.62 5.64 17.55
C SER A 85 -12.14 5.57 17.72
N PRO A 86 -12.65 5.30 18.93
CA PRO A 86 -14.03 5.61 19.28
C PRO A 86 -14.27 7.12 19.14
N ASP A 87 -15.42 7.50 18.58
CA ASP A 87 -15.88 8.89 18.62
C ASP A 87 -16.30 9.22 20.07
N TYR A 88 -15.36 9.72 20.87
CA TYR A 88 -15.66 10.29 22.18
C TYR A 88 -15.86 11.81 22.07
N LEU A 89 -17.05 12.22 21.64
CA LEU A 89 -17.59 13.48 22.15
C LEU A 89 -18.15 13.18 23.54
N VAL A 90 -17.75 13.98 24.53
CA VAL A 90 -17.84 13.78 25.99
C VAL A 90 -19.22 13.35 26.54
N TYR A 91 -20.28 13.36 25.72
CA TYR A 91 -21.64 12.94 26.10
C TYR A 91 -22.37 12.02 25.10
N VAL A 92 -21.75 11.63 23.99
CA VAL A 92 -22.41 10.75 22.99
C VAL A 92 -21.44 9.64 22.59
N ARG A 93 -21.61 8.45 23.17
CA ARG A 93 -21.02 7.24 22.59
C ARG A 93 -21.80 6.92 21.32
N ARG A 94 -21.29 7.32 20.15
CA ARG A 94 -21.82 6.77 18.89
C ARG A 94 -21.29 5.34 18.76
N PRO A 95 -22.15 4.35 18.45
CA PRO A 95 -21.66 3.02 18.12
C PRO A 95 -20.72 3.16 16.92
N ARG A 96 -19.61 2.41 16.94
CA ARG A 96 -18.87 2.12 15.71
C ARG A 96 -19.89 1.47 14.76
N THR A 97 -20.00 2.01 13.55
CA THR A 97 -20.98 1.55 12.57
C THR A 97 -20.26 1.11 11.30
N VAL A 98 -20.93 0.29 10.50
CA VAL A 98 -20.48 -0.09 9.16
C VAL A 98 -20.10 1.13 8.31
N GLY A 99 -20.78 2.27 8.51
CA GLY A 99 -20.42 3.53 7.84
C GLY A 99 -19.01 4.03 8.14
N HIS A 100 -18.50 3.81 9.36
CA HIS A 100 -17.14 4.17 9.76
C HIS A 100 -16.09 3.30 9.07
N PHE A 101 -16.39 2.00 8.93
CA PHE A 101 -15.57 1.08 8.15
C PHE A 101 -15.56 1.43 6.65
N VAL A 102 -16.72 1.78 6.08
CA VAL A 102 -16.81 2.22 4.68
C VAL A 102 -16.00 3.51 4.46
N ALA A 103 -16.05 4.47 5.38
CA ALA A 103 -15.25 5.69 5.30
C ALA A 103 -13.74 5.38 5.38
N TYR A 104 -13.33 4.48 6.28
CA TYR A 104 -11.96 3.98 6.35
C TYR A 104 -11.49 3.34 5.04
N LEU A 105 -12.30 2.44 4.48
CA LEU A 105 -11.97 1.76 3.22
C LEU A 105 -11.88 2.76 2.07
N ALA A 106 -12.80 3.72 2.00
CA ALA A 106 -12.79 4.79 1.00
C ALA A 106 -11.52 5.64 1.11
N MET A 107 -11.06 5.98 2.32
CA MET A 107 -9.80 6.70 2.52
C MET A 107 -8.58 5.91 2.05
N LEU A 108 -8.53 4.59 2.30
CA LEU A 108 -7.45 3.72 1.82
C LEU A 108 -7.45 3.59 0.30
N VAL A 109 -8.62 3.41 -0.31
CA VAL A 109 -8.78 3.36 -1.77
C VAL A 109 -8.33 4.68 -2.39
N PHE A 110 -8.80 5.81 -1.85
CA PHE A 110 -8.39 7.13 -2.33
C PHE A 110 -6.89 7.36 -2.19
N TYR A 111 -6.29 6.95 -1.07
CA TYR A 111 -4.85 7.02 -0.86
C TYR A 111 -4.07 6.24 -1.92
N CYS A 112 -4.42 4.97 -2.14
CA CYS A 112 -3.74 4.12 -3.14
C CYS A 112 -3.95 4.67 -4.55
N ALA A 113 -5.15 5.16 -4.86
CA ALA A 113 -5.50 5.75 -6.15
C ALA A 113 -4.72 7.04 -6.42
N MET A 114 -4.59 7.93 -5.43
CA MET A 114 -3.77 9.14 -5.59
C MET A 114 -2.29 8.80 -5.80
N LEU A 115 -1.74 7.90 -5.00
CA LEU A 115 -0.34 7.53 -5.09
C LEU A 115 -0.02 6.92 -6.47
N CYS A 116 -0.82 5.94 -6.93
CA CYS A 116 -0.61 5.33 -8.23
C CYS A 116 -0.98 6.26 -9.39
N GLY A 117 -1.98 7.13 -9.20
CA GLY A 117 -2.43 8.09 -10.21
C GLY A 117 -1.41 9.20 -10.48
N ILE A 118 -0.73 9.70 -9.43
CA ILE A 118 0.37 10.66 -9.59
C ILE A 118 1.51 10.03 -10.38
N GLU A 119 1.93 8.81 -10.03
CA GLU A 119 2.99 8.11 -10.77
C GLU A 119 2.59 7.80 -12.21
N LEU A 120 1.32 7.46 -12.46
CA LEU A 120 0.81 7.24 -13.81
C LEU A 120 0.87 8.53 -14.63
N ALA A 121 0.49 9.68 -14.04
CA ALA A 121 0.59 10.97 -14.70
C ALA A 121 2.05 11.34 -15.01
N VAL A 122 2.98 11.05 -14.10
CA VAL A 122 4.42 11.25 -14.32
C VAL A 122 4.93 10.33 -15.44
N ALA A 123 4.55 9.06 -15.45
CA ALA A 123 4.93 8.10 -16.50
C ALA A 123 4.50 8.59 -17.88
N ILE A 124 3.23 9.01 -18.03
CA ILE A 124 2.67 9.53 -19.28
C ILE A 124 3.37 10.81 -19.72
N ALA A 125 3.74 11.68 -18.77
CA ALA A 125 4.41 12.94 -19.08
C ALA A 125 5.86 12.74 -19.57
N ILE A 126 6.57 11.73 -19.06
CA ILE A 126 7.97 11.45 -19.42
C ILE A 126 8.07 10.67 -20.73
N GLN A 127 7.25 9.63 -20.89
CA GLN A 127 7.20 8.84 -22.11
C GLN A 127 5.73 8.71 -22.54
N PRO A 128 5.31 9.36 -23.63
CA PRO A 128 3.97 9.19 -24.18
C PRO A 128 3.89 7.83 -24.89
N THR A 129 4.04 6.74 -24.14
CA THR A 129 3.79 5.36 -24.55
C THR A 129 2.28 5.10 -24.63
N GLU A 130 1.90 4.00 -25.26
CA GLU A 130 0.50 3.58 -25.32
C GLU A 130 -0.08 3.41 -23.91
N THR A 131 -1.01 4.28 -23.54
CA THR A 131 -1.72 4.25 -22.24
C THR A 131 -2.42 2.92 -21.96
N ALA A 132 -2.65 2.12 -23.00
CA ALA A 132 -3.22 0.78 -22.95
C ALA A 132 -2.42 -0.21 -22.09
N THR A 133 -1.09 -0.06 -21.97
CA THR A 133 -0.26 -0.96 -21.15
C THR A 133 -0.04 -0.42 -19.72
N LEU A 134 0.04 0.90 -19.56
CA LEU A 134 0.33 1.55 -18.28
C LEU A 134 -0.86 1.53 -17.32
N VAL A 135 -2.08 1.74 -17.82
CA VAL A 135 -3.29 1.82 -16.97
C VAL A 135 -3.59 0.52 -16.23
N PRO A 136 -3.60 -0.66 -16.89
CA PRO A 136 -3.78 -1.94 -16.20
C PRO A 136 -2.72 -2.17 -15.11
N GLY A 137 -1.48 -1.76 -15.38
CA GLY A 137 -0.39 -1.91 -14.42
C GLY A 137 -0.53 -1.01 -13.20
N ALA A 138 -0.97 0.24 -13.39
CA ALA A 138 -1.26 1.15 -12.29
C ALA A 138 -2.43 0.64 -11.41
N ILE A 139 -3.48 0.08 -12.02
CA ILE A 139 -4.60 -0.51 -11.27
C ILE A 139 -4.14 -1.74 -10.48
N CYS A 140 -3.34 -2.62 -11.08
CA CYS A 140 -2.79 -3.79 -10.41
C CYS A 140 -1.90 -3.39 -9.22
N ALA A 141 -1.04 -2.38 -9.40
CA ALA A 141 -0.21 -1.84 -8.33
C ALA A 141 -1.06 -1.23 -7.20
N MET A 142 -2.09 -0.45 -7.53
CA MET A 142 -3.03 0.12 -6.56
C MET A 142 -3.73 -0.96 -5.72
N LEU A 143 -4.23 -2.01 -6.37
CA LEU A 143 -4.89 -3.13 -5.68
C LEU A 143 -3.90 -3.92 -4.82
N THR A 144 -2.66 -4.08 -5.29
CA THR A 144 -1.59 -4.74 -4.54
C THR A 144 -1.22 -3.92 -3.30
N SER A 145 -1.02 -2.60 -3.41
CA SER A 145 -0.74 -1.75 -2.26
C SER A 145 -1.89 -1.75 -1.26
N LEU A 146 -3.14 -1.71 -1.75
CA LEU A 146 -4.33 -1.80 -0.90
C LEU A 146 -4.36 -3.12 -0.13
N THR A 147 -4.10 -4.25 -0.81
CA THR A 147 -4.05 -5.58 -0.21
C THR A 147 -2.99 -5.66 0.89
N LEU A 148 -1.77 -5.16 0.63
CA LEU A 148 -0.68 -5.17 1.60
C LEU A 148 -1.01 -4.33 2.85
N ILE A 149 -1.61 -3.14 2.66
CA ILE A 149 -2.05 -2.30 3.79
C ILE A 149 -3.12 -3.04 4.60
N LEU A 150 -4.12 -3.64 3.95
CA LEU A 150 -5.18 -4.39 4.63
C LEU A 150 -4.65 -5.60 5.42
N ILE A 151 -3.63 -6.30 4.91
CA ILE A 151 -2.95 -7.40 5.64
C ILE A 151 -2.30 -6.87 6.93
N ILE A 152 -1.56 -5.76 6.83
CA ILE A 152 -0.89 -5.13 7.97
C ILE A 152 -1.92 -4.65 8.99
N ASP A 153 -2.99 -4.00 8.53
CA ASP A 153 -4.03 -3.48 9.39
C ASP A 153 -4.84 -4.60 10.05
N ALA A 154 -5.10 -5.71 9.36
CA ALA A 154 -5.67 -6.92 9.97
C ALA A 154 -4.74 -7.47 11.08
N GLY A 155 -3.44 -7.57 10.83
CA GLY A 155 -2.48 -8.01 11.85
C GLY A 155 -2.42 -7.08 13.06
N ARG A 156 -2.54 -5.77 12.86
CA ARG A 156 -2.61 -4.78 13.95
C ARG A 156 -3.90 -4.88 14.75
N LEU A 157 -5.05 -5.07 14.09
CA LEU A 157 -6.35 -5.28 14.77
C LEU A 157 -6.39 -6.58 15.56
N ALA A 158 -5.66 -7.60 15.11
CA ALA A 158 -5.50 -8.87 15.82
C ALA A 158 -4.48 -8.81 16.97
N GLU A 159 -3.98 -7.61 17.34
CA GLU A 159 -2.91 -7.41 18.35
C GLU A 159 -1.59 -8.15 18.00
N ALA A 160 -1.41 -8.49 16.72
CA ALA A 160 -0.35 -9.33 16.18
C ALA A 160 0.42 -8.59 15.07
N ALA A 161 0.76 -7.32 15.31
CA ALA A 161 1.29 -6.40 14.28
C ALA A 161 2.50 -6.96 13.53
N ALA A 162 3.43 -7.63 14.23
CA ALA A 162 4.62 -8.25 13.62
C ALA A 162 4.24 -9.31 12.57
N TYR A 163 3.22 -10.14 12.85
CA TYR A 163 2.75 -11.15 11.91
C TYR A 163 2.06 -10.52 10.69
N GLY A 164 1.36 -9.40 10.84
CA GLY A 164 0.81 -8.65 9.72
C GLY A 164 1.88 -8.15 8.75
N TYR A 165 2.96 -7.58 9.28
CA TYR A 165 4.11 -7.15 8.47
C TYR A 165 4.82 -8.33 7.82
N LEU A 166 5.08 -9.41 8.57
CA LEU A 166 5.71 -10.61 8.03
C LEU A 166 4.86 -11.20 6.90
N ALA A 167 3.54 -11.33 7.09
CA ALA A 167 2.63 -11.83 6.07
C ALA A 167 2.68 -10.98 4.79
N ALA A 168 2.59 -9.65 4.91
CA ALA A 168 2.67 -8.74 3.77
C ALA A 168 4.00 -8.85 3.02
N ILE A 169 5.13 -8.88 3.76
CA ILE A 169 6.47 -9.04 3.18
C ILE A 169 6.59 -10.39 2.49
N THR A 170 6.18 -11.48 3.13
CA THR A 170 6.27 -12.83 2.55
C THR A 170 5.44 -12.96 1.29
N LEU A 171 4.20 -12.45 1.29
CA LEU A 171 3.32 -12.51 0.12
C LEU A 171 3.95 -11.78 -1.07
N TYR A 172 4.43 -10.56 -0.86
CA TYR A 172 5.03 -9.77 -1.92
C TYR A 172 6.39 -10.31 -2.38
N ALA A 173 7.23 -10.76 -1.43
CA ALA A 173 8.54 -11.33 -1.73
C ALA A 173 8.44 -12.65 -2.51
N VAL A 174 7.47 -13.51 -2.20
CA VAL A 174 7.25 -14.76 -2.96
C VAL A 174 6.87 -14.46 -4.41
N VAL A 175 5.97 -13.51 -4.63
CA VAL A 175 5.60 -13.08 -5.99
C VAL A 175 6.80 -12.49 -6.72
N ALA A 176 7.64 -11.70 -6.04
CA ALA A 176 8.79 -11.07 -6.67
C ALA A 176 10.01 -11.99 -6.87
N ALA A 177 10.18 -13.02 -6.05
CA ALA A 177 11.33 -13.91 -6.09
C ALA A 177 11.16 -15.09 -7.06
N VAL A 178 9.91 -15.52 -7.30
CA VAL A 178 9.63 -16.72 -8.10
C VAL A 178 9.26 -16.31 -9.53
N SER A 179 10.23 -16.36 -10.46
CA SER A 179 10.10 -15.95 -11.87
C SER A 179 8.83 -16.45 -12.59
N PRO A 180 8.42 -17.74 -12.50
CA PRO A 180 7.20 -18.19 -13.17
C PRO A 180 5.92 -17.61 -12.54
N VAL A 181 5.91 -17.42 -11.23
CA VAL A 181 4.79 -16.77 -10.52
C VAL A 181 4.70 -15.30 -10.90
N LEU A 182 5.85 -14.63 -10.98
CA LEU A 182 5.95 -13.24 -11.40
C LEU A 182 5.46 -13.05 -12.83
N ALA A 183 5.93 -13.86 -13.78
CA ALA A 183 5.52 -13.78 -15.18
C ALA A 183 4.00 -14.03 -15.35
N TRP A 184 3.45 -14.97 -14.57
CA TRP A 184 2.01 -15.22 -14.56
C TRP A 184 1.22 -14.06 -13.94
N PHE A 185 1.69 -13.50 -12.82
CA PHE A 185 1.04 -12.37 -12.13
C PHE A 185 1.13 -11.05 -12.91
N ALA A 186 2.20 -10.85 -13.69
CA ALA A 186 2.38 -9.66 -14.51
C ALA A 186 1.35 -9.57 -15.66
N GLN A 187 0.73 -10.69 -16.05
CA GLN A 187 -0.31 -10.69 -17.07
C GLN A 187 -1.59 -10.03 -16.53
N PRO A 188 -2.16 -9.02 -17.21
CA PRO A 188 -3.33 -8.29 -16.72
C PRO A 188 -4.57 -9.19 -16.57
N THR A 189 -4.67 -10.25 -17.37
CA THR A 189 -5.74 -11.26 -17.30
C THR A 189 -5.75 -12.05 -15.99
N HIS A 190 -4.62 -12.14 -15.29
CA HIS A 190 -4.48 -12.92 -14.06
C HIS A 190 -4.18 -12.07 -12.83
N GLY A 191 -3.27 -11.10 -12.95
CA GLY A 191 -2.86 -10.23 -11.83
C GLY A 191 -3.98 -9.32 -11.32
N LEU A 192 -4.75 -8.71 -12.22
CA LEU A 192 -5.87 -7.84 -11.84
C LEU A 192 -6.99 -8.57 -11.08
N PRO A 193 -7.57 -9.68 -11.59
CA PRO A 193 -8.62 -10.37 -10.85
C PRO A 193 -8.12 -10.95 -9.53
N LEU A 194 -6.87 -11.43 -9.48
CA LEU A 194 -6.30 -11.95 -8.24
C LEU A 194 -6.10 -10.85 -7.20
N SER A 195 -5.52 -9.70 -7.57
CA SER A 195 -5.32 -8.58 -6.66
C SER A 195 -6.65 -7.99 -6.17
N ALA A 196 -7.67 -7.92 -7.03
CA ALA A 196 -9.03 -7.53 -6.64
C ALA A 196 -9.66 -8.53 -5.65
N LEU A 197 -9.50 -9.83 -5.90
CA LEU A 197 -9.99 -10.88 -5.01
C LEU A 197 -9.29 -10.83 -3.65
N LEU A 198 -7.97 -10.68 -3.61
CA LEU A 198 -7.23 -10.55 -2.36
C LEU A 198 -7.63 -9.29 -1.59
N ALA A 199 -7.77 -8.15 -2.26
CA ALA A 199 -8.22 -6.91 -1.64
C ALA A 199 -9.61 -7.07 -0.99
N THR A 200 -10.56 -7.74 -1.66
CA THR A 200 -11.90 -7.99 -1.11
C THR A 200 -11.89 -8.95 0.07
N VAL A 201 -11.11 -10.04 0.00
CA VAL A 201 -10.94 -11.00 1.10
C VAL A 201 -10.34 -10.34 2.34
N PHE A 202 -9.26 -9.55 2.18
CA PHE A 202 -8.64 -8.87 3.31
C PHE A 202 -9.49 -7.70 3.83
N ALA A 203 -10.24 -6.99 2.98
CA ALA A 203 -11.22 -6.02 3.45
C ALA A 203 -12.30 -6.68 4.33
N GLY A 204 -12.82 -7.84 3.92
CA GLY A 204 -13.73 -8.64 4.74
C GLY A 204 -13.11 -9.10 6.05
N THR A 205 -11.82 -9.49 6.03
CA THR A 205 -11.09 -9.89 7.24
C THR A 205 -10.94 -8.73 8.23
N VAL A 206 -10.60 -7.53 7.74
CA VAL A 206 -10.53 -6.31 8.56
C VAL A 206 -11.91 -5.98 9.12
N LEU A 207 -12.98 -6.08 8.34
CA LEU A 207 -14.35 -5.85 8.79
C LEU A 207 -14.75 -6.82 9.92
N LEU A 208 -14.41 -8.11 9.79
CA LEU A 208 -14.68 -9.13 10.81
C LEU A 208 -13.90 -8.90 12.10
N LEU A 209 -12.64 -8.44 12.00
CA LEU A 209 -11.85 -8.07 13.17
C LEU A 209 -12.36 -6.80 13.83
N PHE A 210 -12.78 -5.82 13.03
CA PHE A 210 -13.37 -4.57 13.49
C PHE A 210 -14.69 -4.81 14.24
N SER A 211 -15.58 -5.67 13.73
CA SER A 211 -16.85 -5.97 14.42
C SER A 211 -16.65 -6.69 15.75
N ARG A 212 -15.55 -7.42 15.94
CA ARG A 212 -15.19 -7.97 17.27
C ARG A 212 -14.83 -6.88 18.29
N LEU A 213 -14.31 -5.74 17.82
CA LEU A 213 -14.01 -4.58 18.68
C LEU A 213 -15.26 -3.76 19.04
N GLU A 214 -16.38 -3.93 18.33
CA GLU A 214 -17.68 -3.34 18.67
C GLU A 214 -18.37 -4.04 19.86
N ILE A 215 -18.07 -5.33 20.08
CA ILE A 215 -18.73 -6.17 21.08
C ILE A 215 -18.05 -6.06 22.47
N ARG A 216 -16.86 -5.46 22.56
CA ARG A 216 -16.12 -5.19 23.81
C ARG A 216 -16.41 -3.81 24.35
#